data_AF-A0A078AKU7-F1
#
_entry.id   AF-A0A078AKU7-F1
#
_cell.length_a   1.000
_cell.length_b   1.000
_cell.length_c   1.000
_cell.angle_alpha   90.00
_cell.angle_beta   90.00
_cell.angle_gamma   90.00
#
_symmetry.space_group_name_H-M   'P 1'
#
loop_
_entity.id
_entity.type
_entity.pdbx_description
1 polymer ?
#
loop_
_entity_poly.entity_id
_entity_poly.type
_entity_poly.pdbx_seq_one_letter_code
_entity_poly.pdbx_strand_id
1 'polypeptide(L)'
;MKYNLSQRKPVVLECGDQLCESCLKSLVMPQDPEHFKCPFDEEELDFPKRFLYNKQLLKQLEKISGNDDKLCILCVVHEDRECGFTCSKENKMLCSDCLFDHFDHKDKITKIEWDQVRIKLQEKLNTIEKMQYDVSVGAKWIRDITTNDLILNSSDYEQTYAKISKLTDIIELALSDKEQNIEGQNDNINQKIKSESPQIQVKRQGFLSESQILSKDGEFDYVKSLFKDSKPYSKLLYRGTTDGMYCHIFHAKCDNKGPTVTLVKSHHGKIMGGFTEISWTCPSEQKLLFDKRAFVFSVTHKTKHPVAQIVGYSITHDPEYLPVFCGGFGISSNCKISMRSNIGISNLGAIYSCPPGMKYLEPQTQAYLGGSYEFIVDEIEVFSVYN
;
A
#
# COMPACT_ATOMS: atom_id res chain seq x y z
N MET A 1 -10.94 20.19 1.60
CA MET A 1 -11.66 20.39 2.87
C MET A 1 -10.70 20.34 4.05
N LYS A 2 -10.76 21.33 4.94
CA LYS A 2 -9.92 21.43 6.16
C LYS A 2 -10.31 20.37 7.22
N TYR A 3 -11.59 19.95 7.25
CA TYR A 3 -12.13 18.98 8.21
C TYR A 3 -13.21 18.06 7.59
N ASN A 4 -13.43 16.88 8.19
CA ASN A 4 -14.53 15.96 7.88
C ASN A 4 -14.91 15.11 9.12
N LEU A 5 -15.97 14.30 9.03
CA LEU A 5 -16.45 13.47 10.15
C LEU A 5 -15.67 12.16 10.34
N SER A 6 -14.80 11.77 9.41
CA SER A 6 -14.06 10.51 9.47
C SER A 6 -12.66 10.70 10.08
N GLN A 7 -11.69 11.09 9.25
CA GLN A 7 -10.27 11.13 9.61
C GLN A 7 -9.75 12.55 9.89
N ARG A 8 -10.45 13.60 9.45
CA ARG A 8 -10.06 15.00 9.62
C ARG A 8 -10.98 15.71 10.60
N LYS A 9 -11.29 15.11 11.76
CA LYS A 9 -12.12 15.76 12.79
C LYS A 9 -11.39 16.99 13.37
N PRO A 10 -12.09 18.10 13.65
CA PRO A 10 -11.49 19.32 14.16
C PRO A 10 -11.15 19.19 15.66
N VAL A 11 -9.88 18.93 15.97
CA VAL A 11 -9.33 18.90 17.33
C VAL A 11 -8.92 20.30 17.75
N VAL A 12 -9.34 20.72 18.94
CA VAL A 12 -8.92 21.98 19.59
C VAL A 12 -7.76 21.65 20.51
N LEU A 13 -6.64 22.34 20.31
CA LEU A 13 -5.43 22.24 21.11
C LEU A 13 -5.54 23.04 22.41
N GLU A 14 -4.64 22.80 23.36
CA GLU A 14 -4.60 23.55 24.62
C GLU A 14 -4.25 25.03 24.44
N CYS A 15 -3.43 25.36 23.43
CA CYS A 15 -3.15 26.73 23.01
C CYS A 15 -4.37 27.45 22.39
N GLY A 16 -5.45 26.72 22.10
CA GLY A 16 -6.69 27.24 21.52
C GLY A 16 -6.79 27.11 19.99
N ASP A 17 -5.70 26.77 19.31
CA ASP A 17 -5.70 26.52 17.86
C ASP A 17 -6.39 25.21 17.48
N GLN A 18 -6.72 25.07 16.19
CA GLN A 18 -7.47 23.93 15.67
C GLN A 18 -6.75 23.19 14.56
N LEU A 19 -6.59 21.88 14.73
CA LEU A 19 -5.99 20.95 13.77
C LEU A 19 -6.90 19.78 13.45
N CYS A 20 -6.69 19.16 12.30
CA CYS A 20 -7.41 17.94 11.97
C CYS A 20 -6.81 16.74 12.70
N GLU A 21 -7.62 15.76 13.12
CA GLU A 21 -7.15 14.59 13.88
C GLU A 21 -6.01 13.84 13.18
N SER A 22 -6.11 13.59 11.87
CA SER A 22 -5.02 12.99 11.10
C SER A 22 -3.78 13.87 11.05
N CYS A 23 -3.96 15.20 10.96
CA CYS A 23 -2.86 16.17 10.93
C CYS A 23 -2.10 16.14 12.26
N LEU A 24 -2.82 16.14 13.39
CA LEU A 24 -2.24 16.06 14.73
C LEU A 24 -1.47 14.77 14.95
N LYS A 25 -2.02 13.62 14.51
CA LYS A 25 -1.33 12.32 14.57
C LYS A 25 -0.05 12.30 13.72
N SER A 26 0.00 13.04 12.62
CA SER A 26 1.19 13.14 11.77
C SER A 26 2.28 14.07 12.31
N LEU A 27 1.96 14.93 13.31
CA LEU A 27 2.92 15.86 13.92
C LEU A 27 3.75 15.21 15.04
N VAL A 28 3.32 14.04 15.54
CA VAL A 28 4.04 13.33 16.59
C VAL A 28 5.32 12.72 16.02
N MET A 29 6.46 13.11 16.59
CA MET A 29 7.74 12.55 16.19
C MET A 29 7.96 11.19 16.87
N PRO A 30 8.55 10.18 16.19
CA PRO A 30 8.79 8.87 16.79
C PRO A 30 9.68 8.89 18.05
N GLN A 31 10.48 9.95 18.19
CA GLN A 31 11.46 10.12 19.27
C GLN A 31 10.86 10.80 20.52
N ASP A 32 9.73 11.50 20.38
CA ASP A 32 9.04 12.18 21.47
C ASP A 32 7.52 12.08 21.22
N PRO A 33 6.89 10.98 21.65
CA PRO A 33 5.48 10.75 21.41
C PRO A 33 4.57 11.54 22.35
N GLU A 34 5.15 12.16 23.39
CA GLU A 34 4.41 12.84 24.44
C GLU A 34 4.33 14.35 24.20
N HIS A 35 5.21 14.93 23.37
CA HIS A 35 5.21 16.37 23.10
C HIS A 35 5.23 16.65 21.59
N PHE A 36 4.60 17.73 21.18
CA PHE A 36 4.67 18.23 19.81
C PHE A 36 4.61 19.76 19.80
N LYS A 37 5.10 20.38 18.72
CA LYS A 37 4.94 21.82 18.50
C LYS A 37 3.70 22.10 17.70
N CYS A 38 2.87 23.03 18.18
CA CYS A 38 1.76 23.53 17.40
C CYS A 38 2.30 24.25 16.14
N PRO A 39 1.78 23.96 14.94
CA PRO A 39 2.28 24.50 13.67
C PRO A 39 1.82 25.94 13.40
N PHE A 40 1.08 26.57 14.31
CA PHE A 40 0.48 27.89 14.13
C PHE A 40 1.12 28.94 15.04
N ASP A 41 1.37 28.60 16.29
CA ASP A 41 1.93 29.49 17.32
C ASP A 41 3.26 28.99 17.92
N GLU A 42 3.74 27.82 17.46
CA GLU A 42 4.99 27.17 17.88
C GLU A 42 5.06 26.79 19.37
N GLU A 43 3.92 26.78 20.08
CA GLU A 43 3.86 26.37 21.48
C GLU A 43 4.16 24.85 21.62
N GLU A 44 4.99 24.50 22.59
CA GLU A 44 5.27 23.10 22.95
C GLU A 44 4.13 22.57 23.80
N LEU A 45 3.41 21.59 23.27
CA LEU A 45 2.20 21.04 23.87
C LEU A 45 2.34 19.53 24.10
N ASP A 46 1.70 19.06 25.17
CA ASP A 46 1.57 17.63 25.43
C ASP A 46 0.57 17.00 24.46
N PHE A 47 0.87 15.79 23.99
CA PHE A 47 -0.05 15.05 23.14
C PHE A 47 -1.29 14.65 23.95
N PRO A 48 -2.49 15.09 23.53
CA PRO A 48 -3.68 14.94 24.36
C PRO A 48 -4.08 13.46 24.48
N LYS A 49 -4.17 12.96 25.73
CA LYS A 49 -4.70 11.62 26.04
C LYS A 49 -6.15 11.43 25.58
N ARG A 50 -6.89 12.53 25.42
CA ARG A 50 -8.25 12.57 24.87
C ARG A 50 -8.41 13.81 24.00
N PHE A 51 -8.82 13.61 22.74
CA PHE A 51 -9.08 14.72 21.83
C PHE A 51 -10.32 15.52 22.24
N LEU A 52 -10.15 16.84 22.36
CA LEU A 52 -11.22 17.80 22.47
C LEU A 52 -11.59 18.27 21.08
N TYR A 53 -12.84 18.05 20.67
CA TYR A 53 -13.30 18.43 19.34
C TYR A 53 -14.15 19.69 19.36
N ASN A 54 -14.06 20.49 18.29
CA ASN A 54 -14.97 21.60 18.06
C ASN A 54 -16.38 21.06 17.75
N LYS A 55 -17.22 20.97 18.78
CA LYS A 55 -18.58 20.41 18.69
C LYS A 55 -19.51 21.22 17.79
N GLN A 56 -19.30 22.54 17.67
CA GLN A 56 -20.12 23.39 16.80
C GLN A 56 -19.82 23.08 15.33
N LEU A 57 -18.54 22.97 14.99
CA LEU A 57 -18.10 22.61 13.65
C LEU A 57 -18.47 21.16 13.31
N LEU A 58 -18.36 20.22 14.26
CA LEU A 58 -18.85 18.85 14.06
C LEU A 58 -20.36 18.82 13.78
N LYS A 59 -21.18 19.57 14.54
CA LYS A 59 -22.62 19.67 14.27
C LYS A 59 -22.93 20.33 12.92
N GLN A 60 -22.12 21.28 12.47
CA GLN A 60 -22.24 21.85 11.12
C GLN A 60 -21.90 20.80 10.05
N LEU A 61 -20.80 20.07 10.23
CA LEU A 61 -20.40 18.97 9.35
C LEU A 61 -21.46 17.87 9.31
N GLU A 62 -22.07 17.51 10.44
CA GLU A 62 -23.18 16.55 10.54
C GLU A 62 -24.45 17.03 9.82
N LYS A 63 -24.76 18.33 9.88
CA LYS A 63 -25.87 18.93 9.12
C LYS A 63 -25.61 18.95 7.62
N ILE A 64 -24.35 19.20 7.22
CA ILE A 64 -23.91 19.21 5.82
C ILE A 64 -23.85 17.78 5.27
N SER A 65 -23.41 16.81 6.08
CA SER A 65 -23.27 15.40 5.71
C SER A 65 -24.56 14.58 5.89
N GLY A 66 -25.72 15.22 5.99
CA GLY A 66 -27.01 14.54 6.21
C GLY A 66 -27.20 13.36 5.23
N ASN A 67 -27.06 12.15 5.78
CA ASN A 67 -26.77 10.86 5.14
C ASN A 67 -25.29 10.61 4.79
N ASP A 68 -24.71 9.65 5.53
CA ASP A 68 -23.48 8.95 5.17
C ASP A 68 -23.50 8.61 3.67
N ASP A 69 -22.37 8.84 3.00
CA ASP A 69 -22.12 8.65 1.56
C ASP A 69 -22.46 9.79 0.59
N LYS A 70 -22.42 11.09 0.93
CA LYS A 70 -22.40 12.16 -0.10
C LYS A 70 -21.02 12.82 -0.26
N LEU A 71 -20.52 12.87 -1.50
CA LEU A 71 -19.32 13.65 -1.85
C LEU A 71 -19.73 15.12 -1.81
N CYS A 72 -19.50 15.78 -0.68
CA CYS A 72 -19.79 17.20 -0.53
C CYS A 72 -18.64 18.02 -1.13
N ILE A 73 -18.92 18.78 -2.19
CA ILE A 73 -17.98 19.75 -2.78
C ILE A 73 -18.47 21.15 -2.43
N LEU A 74 -17.69 21.90 -1.66
CA LEU A 74 -18.06 23.25 -1.26
C LEU A 74 -17.66 24.27 -2.32
N CYS A 75 -18.45 25.34 -2.40
CA CYS A 75 -18.16 26.47 -3.26
C CYS A 75 -16.96 27.25 -2.71
N VAL A 76 -16.05 27.62 -3.61
CA VAL A 76 -14.86 28.42 -3.27
C VAL A 76 -15.22 29.85 -2.88
N VAL A 77 -16.31 30.40 -3.45
CA VAL A 77 -16.78 31.75 -3.17
C VAL A 77 -17.69 31.79 -1.94
N HIS A 78 -18.51 30.76 -1.76
CA HIS A 78 -19.48 30.64 -0.68
C HIS A 78 -19.14 29.43 0.18
N GLU A 79 -18.25 29.60 1.16
CA GLU A 79 -17.57 28.52 1.88
C GLU A 79 -18.51 27.52 2.58
N ASP A 80 -19.73 27.94 2.93
CA ASP A 80 -20.75 27.10 3.58
C ASP A 80 -21.79 26.49 2.62
N ARG A 81 -21.61 26.65 1.30
CA ARG A 81 -22.57 26.18 0.29
C ARG A 81 -22.02 25.03 -0.53
N GLU A 82 -22.84 23.99 -0.70
CA GLU A 82 -22.53 22.87 -1.58
C GLU A 82 -22.73 23.24 -3.06
N CYS A 83 -21.79 22.83 -3.89
CA CYS A 83 -21.90 22.88 -5.34
C CYS A 83 -22.84 21.78 -5.83
N GLY A 84 -23.97 22.19 -6.41
CA GLY A 84 -24.99 21.28 -6.97
C GLY A 84 -25.09 21.34 -8.50
N PHE A 85 -24.29 22.19 -9.16
CA PHE A 85 -24.42 22.47 -10.58
C PHE A 85 -23.05 22.56 -11.27
N THR A 86 -23.00 22.30 -12.57
CA THR A 86 -21.86 22.57 -13.44
C THR A 86 -22.25 23.53 -14.55
N CYS A 87 -21.35 24.44 -14.90
CA CYS A 87 -21.46 25.28 -16.08
C CYS A 87 -20.54 24.75 -17.17
N SER A 88 -21.12 24.31 -18.30
CA SER A 88 -20.36 23.77 -19.45
C SER A 88 -19.60 24.84 -20.24
N LYS A 89 -20.02 26.12 -20.17
CA LYS A 89 -19.36 27.24 -20.85
C LYS A 89 -18.04 27.62 -20.17
N GLU A 90 -18.03 27.65 -18.84
CA GLU A 90 -16.86 28.07 -18.05
C GLU A 90 -16.09 26.91 -17.42
N ASN A 91 -16.61 25.69 -17.56
CA ASN A 91 -16.06 24.49 -16.93
C ASN A 91 -15.89 24.62 -15.41
N LYS A 92 -16.90 25.21 -14.74
CA LYS A 92 -16.91 25.49 -13.29
C LYS A 92 -18.05 24.76 -12.57
N MET A 93 -17.83 24.46 -11.30
CA MET A 93 -18.87 23.99 -10.38
C MET A 93 -19.51 25.17 -9.63
N LEU A 94 -20.83 25.16 -9.50
CA LEU A 94 -21.61 26.26 -8.93
C LEU A 94 -22.47 25.75 -7.76
N CYS A 95 -22.55 26.56 -6.70
CA CYS A 95 -23.59 26.43 -5.68
C CYS A 95 -24.86 27.17 -6.10
N SER A 96 -25.93 27.05 -5.30
CA SER A 96 -27.20 27.76 -5.54
C SER A 96 -27.02 29.26 -5.67
N ASP A 97 -26.08 29.83 -4.91
CA ASP A 97 -25.89 31.28 -4.81
C ASP A 97 -25.04 31.80 -5.99
N CYS A 98 -24.13 30.98 -6.53
CA CYS A 98 -23.39 31.29 -7.76
C CYS A 98 -24.27 31.27 -9.01
N LEU A 99 -25.50 30.76 -8.96
CA LEU A 99 -26.37 30.76 -10.15
C LEU A 99 -26.77 32.18 -10.59
N PHE A 100 -26.80 33.15 -9.67
CA PHE A 100 -27.13 34.54 -9.96
C PHE A 100 -26.06 35.21 -10.83
N ASP A 101 -24.78 34.89 -10.59
CA ASP A 101 -23.65 35.42 -11.35
C ASP A 101 -23.50 34.78 -12.74
N HIS A 102 -24.21 33.68 -13.00
CA HIS A 102 -24.19 32.93 -14.26
C HIS A 102 -25.51 33.03 -15.05
N PHE A 103 -26.34 34.05 -14.77
CA PHE A 103 -27.66 34.20 -15.39
C PHE A 103 -27.61 34.26 -16.92
N ASP A 104 -26.59 34.90 -17.48
CA ASP A 104 -26.42 35.16 -18.92
C ASP A 104 -26.22 33.90 -19.77
N HIS A 105 -25.96 32.75 -19.15
CA HIS A 105 -25.79 31.48 -19.84
C HIS A 105 -26.36 30.31 -19.03
N LYS A 106 -27.54 30.55 -18.43
CA LYS A 106 -28.27 29.56 -17.62
C LYS A 106 -28.58 28.26 -18.38
N ASP A 107 -28.74 28.33 -19.70
CA ASP A 107 -28.94 27.15 -20.58
C ASP A 107 -27.73 26.20 -20.58
N LYS A 108 -26.56 26.68 -20.16
CA LYS A 108 -25.31 25.91 -20.06
C LYS A 108 -25.08 25.32 -18.67
N ILE A 109 -25.99 25.54 -17.73
CA ILE A 109 -25.92 25.05 -16.36
C ILE A 109 -26.70 23.75 -16.22
N THR A 110 -26.03 22.70 -15.79
CA THR A 110 -26.62 21.39 -15.51
C THR A 110 -26.55 21.07 -14.03
N LYS A 111 -27.65 20.52 -13.50
CA LYS A 111 -27.65 19.97 -12.14
C LYS A 111 -26.82 18.69 -12.09
N ILE A 112 -26.04 18.53 -11.02
CA ILE A 112 -25.21 17.35 -10.81
C ILE A 112 -26.05 16.25 -10.18
N GLU A 113 -26.08 15.08 -10.83
CA GLU A 113 -26.58 13.85 -10.24
C GLU A 113 -25.40 13.05 -9.68
N TRP A 114 -25.12 13.22 -8.39
CA TRP A 114 -23.93 12.66 -7.75
C TRP A 114 -23.84 11.14 -7.84
N ASP A 115 -24.97 10.44 -7.81
CA ASP A 115 -25.02 8.98 -7.95
C ASP A 115 -24.55 8.53 -9.35
N GLN A 116 -24.96 9.25 -10.40
CA GLN A 116 -24.53 8.98 -11.77
C GLN A 116 -23.05 9.33 -11.99
N VAL A 117 -22.56 10.40 -11.36
CA VAL A 117 -21.14 10.77 -11.41
C VAL A 117 -20.29 9.67 -10.77
N ARG A 118 -20.71 9.13 -9.62
CA ARG A 118 -19.99 8.05 -8.95
C ARG A 118 -19.96 6.77 -9.76
N ILE A 119 -21.10 6.34 -10.30
CA ILE A 119 -21.16 5.14 -11.16
C ILE A 119 -20.18 5.31 -12.34
N LYS A 120 -20.21 6.46 -13.02
CA LYS A 120 -19.31 6.75 -14.13
C LYS A 120 -17.84 6.81 -13.73
N LEU A 121 -17.52 7.39 -12.56
CA LEU A 121 -16.15 7.42 -12.06
C LEU A 121 -15.65 6.03 -11.68
N GLN A 122 -16.50 5.20 -11.10
CA GLN A 122 -16.17 3.82 -10.75
C GLN A 122 -15.97 2.96 -12.01
N GLU A 123 -16.81 3.10 -13.03
CA GLU A 123 -16.64 2.44 -14.33
C GLU A 123 -15.31 2.83 -14.99
N LYS A 124 -14.95 4.12 -14.93
CA LYS A 124 -13.65 4.61 -15.41
C LYS A 124 -12.49 4.06 -14.59
N LEU A 125 -12.61 4.02 -13.26
CA LEU A 125 -11.59 3.44 -12.39
C LEU A 125 -11.36 1.97 -12.72
N ASN A 126 -12.42 1.17 -12.81
CA ASN A 126 -12.34 -0.24 -13.20
C ASN A 126 -11.68 -0.43 -14.57
N THR A 127 -11.94 0.48 -15.52
CA THR A 127 -11.31 0.47 -16.85
C THR A 127 -9.81 0.75 -16.76
N ILE A 128 -9.41 1.74 -15.97
CA ILE A 128 -8.00 2.10 -15.75
C ILE A 128 -7.25 0.96 -15.05
N GLU A 129 -7.85 0.36 -14.02
CA GLU A 129 -7.28 -0.78 -13.31
C GLU A 129 -7.09 -1.98 -14.23
N LYS A 130 -8.05 -2.24 -15.12
CA LYS A 130 -7.92 -3.29 -16.15
C LYS A 130 -6.78 -2.99 -17.13
N MET A 131 -6.68 -1.75 -17.62
CA MET A 131 -5.58 -1.35 -18.50
C MET A 131 -4.23 -1.48 -17.81
N GLN A 132 -4.13 -1.10 -16.53
CA GLN A 132 -2.92 -1.26 -15.73
C GLN A 132 -2.50 -2.72 -15.60
N TYR A 133 -3.48 -3.63 -15.39
CA TYR A 133 -3.24 -5.06 -15.39
C TYR A 133 -2.73 -5.54 -16.75
N ASP A 134 -3.41 -5.21 -17.85
CA ASP A 134 -3.04 -5.63 -19.21
C ASP A 134 -1.62 -5.12 -19.60
N VAL A 135 -1.26 -3.89 -19.25
CA VAL A 135 0.08 -3.32 -19.44
C VAL A 135 1.12 -4.10 -18.65
N SER A 136 0.82 -4.44 -17.38
CA SER A 136 1.75 -5.19 -16.54
C SER A 136 2.06 -6.59 -17.08
N VAL A 137 1.04 -7.27 -17.61
CA VAL A 137 1.16 -8.59 -18.25
C VAL A 137 1.94 -8.49 -19.55
N GLY A 138 1.61 -7.51 -20.41
CA GLY A 138 2.34 -7.26 -21.65
C GLY A 138 3.83 -6.98 -21.41
N ALA A 139 4.16 -6.14 -20.42
CA ALA A 139 5.54 -5.83 -20.07
C ALA A 139 6.31 -7.03 -19.51
N LYS A 140 5.64 -7.97 -18.83
CA LYS A 140 6.25 -9.24 -18.40
C LYS A 140 6.52 -10.14 -19.60
N TRP A 141 5.54 -10.30 -20.48
CA TRP A 141 5.65 -11.14 -21.66
C TRP A 141 6.76 -10.68 -22.63
N ILE A 142 6.88 -9.36 -22.86
CA ILE A 142 7.99 -8.79 -23.66
C ILE A 142 9.34 -9.19 -23.05
N ARG A 143 9.49 -9.11 -21.72
CA ARG A 143 10.71 -9.52 -21.03
C ARG A 143 11.00 -11.00 -21.24
N ASP A 144 10.02 -11.86 -21.01
CA ASP A 144 10.15 -13.31 -21.11
C ASP A 144 10.51 -13.76 -22.55
N ILE A 145 10.00 -13.07 -23.58
CA ILE A 145 10.42 -13.28 -24.98
C ILE A 145 11.84 -12.82 -25.21
N THR A 146 12.20 -11.61 -24.76
CA THR A 146 13.56 -11.07 -25.01
C THR A 146 14.65 -11.87 -24.32
N THR A 147 14.33 -12.59 -23.25
CA THR A 147 15.26 -13.47 -22.53
C THR A 147 15.23 -14.93 -23.03
N ASN A 148 14.42 -15.26 -24.05
CA ASN A 148 14.18 -16.62 -24.56
C ASN A 148 13.69 -17.61 -23.48
N ASP A 149 13.02 -17.13 -22.44
CA ASP A 149 12.55 -17.95 -21.32
C ASP A 149 11.20 -18.65 -21.60
N LEU A 150 10.62 -18.45 -22.79
CA LEU A 150 9.27 -18.89 -23.14
C LEU A 150 9.21 -19.62 -24.49
N ILE A 151 8.67 -20.85 -24.49
CA ILE A 151 8.27 -21.55 -25.72
C ILE A 151 6.79 -21.22 -25.97
N LEU A 152 6.52 -20.50 -27.06
CA LEU A 152 5.17 -20.08 -27.45
C LEU A 152 4.73 -20.81 -28.72
N ASN A 153 3.44 -21.12 -28.80
CA ASN A 153 2.81 -21.41 -30.09
C ASN A 153 2.46 -20.11 -30.82
N SER A 154 2.23 -20.18 -32.13
CA SER A 154 1.98 -19.01 -32.98
C SER A 154 0.71 -18.24 -32.59
N SER A 155 -0.35 -18.92 -32.16
CA SER A 155 -1.61 -18.30 -31.74
C SER A 155 -1.43 -17.41 -30.51
N ASP A 156 -0.71 -17.89 -29.50
CA ASP A 156 -0.49 -17.14 -28.25
C ASP A 156 0.39 -15.92 -28.48
N TYR A 157 1.33 -16.02 -29.42
CA TYR A 157 2.14 -14.89 -29.86
C TYR A 157 1.30 -13.82 -30.55
N GLU A 158 0.47 -14.20 -31.53
CA GLU A 158 -0.37 -13.27 -32.30
C GLU A 158 -1.36 -12.50 -31.42
N GLN A 159 -2.07 -13.20 -30.52
CA GLN A 159 -3.05 -12.57 -29.64
C GLN A 159 -2.41 -11.58 -28.67
N THR A 160 -1.22 -11.90 -28.16
CA THR A 160 -0.53 -11.06 -27.19
C THR A 160 0.12 -9.84 -27.85
N TYR A 161 0.72 -10.04 -29.03
CA TYR A 161 1.24 -8.95 -29.85
C TYR A 161 0.15 -7.94 -30.22
N ALA A 162 -1.05 -8.41 -30.59
CA ALA A 162 -2.18 -7.54 -30.90
C ALA A 162 -2.64 -6.69 -29.71
N LYS A 163 -2.56 -7.22 -28.47
CA LYS A 163 -2.87 -6.46 -27.25
C LYS A 163 -1.81 -5.40 -26.94
N ILE A 164 -0.53 -5.75 -27.10
CA ILE A 164 0.59 -4.84 -26.88
C ILE A 164 0.56 -3.70 -27.91
N SER A 165 0.35 -4.00 -29.19
CA SER A 165 0.26 -2.98 -30.25
C SER A 165 -0.79 -1.92 -29.93
N LYS A 166 -1.99 -2.34 -29.51
CA LYS A 166 -3.06 -1.41 -29.11
C LYS A 166 -2.67 -0.51 -27.93
N LEU A 167 -1.87 -1.02 -26.99
CA LEU A 167 -1.39 -0.25 -25.85
C LEU A 167 -0.31 0.75 -26.27
N THR A 168 0.60 0.35 -27.16
CA THR A 168 1.61 1.25 -27.74
C THR A 168 0.95 2.39 -28.50
N ASP A 169 -0.09 2.11 -29.30
CA ASP A 169 -0.85 3.13 -30.02
C ASP A 169 -1.46 4.20 -29.08
N ILE A 170 -2.02 3.77 -27.93
CA ILE A 170 -2.58 4.68 -26.92
C ILE A 170 -1.49 5.55 -26.29
N ILE A 171 -0.31 4.97 -26.02
CA ILE A 171 0.83 5.68 -25.45
C ILE A 171 1.38 6.70 -26.43
N GLU A 172 1.54 6.34 -27.71
CA GLU A 172 2.00 7.24 -28.76
C GLU A 172 1.04 8.41 -28.98
N LEU A 173 -0.28 8.15 -28.97
CA LEU A 173 -1.30 9.20 -28.98
C LEU A 173 -1.14 10.16 -27.77
N ALA A 174 -0.94 9.64 -26.57
CA ALA A 174 -0.75 10.45 -25.36
C ALA A 174 0.59 11.22 -25.31
N LEU A 175 1.61 10.76 -26.05
CA LEU A 175 2.93 11.39 -26.13
C LEU A 175 2.98 12.49 -27.20
N SER A 176 2.23 12.34 -28.30
CA SER A 176 2.15 13.35 -29.36
C SER A 176 1.66 14.73 -28.88
N ASP A 177 0.85 14.78 -27.80
CA ASP A 177 0.39 16.03 -27.17
C ASP A 177 1.47 16.72 -26.30
N LYS A 178 2.55 16.02 -25.95
CA LYS A 178 3.62 16.53 -25.04
C LYS A 178 4.88 17.02 -25.77
N GLU A 179 5.17 16.54 -26.97
CA GLU A 179 6.42 16.84 -27.67
C GLU A 179 6.57 18.33 -28.04
N GLN A 180 5.46 19.05 -28.27
CA GLN A 180 5.52 20.50 -28.58
C GLN A 180 6.01 21.39 -27.42
N ASN A 181 6.10 20.87 -26.18
CA ASN A 181 6.39 21.67 -24.99
C ASN A 181 7.75 21.36 -24.32
N ILE A 182 8.44 20.29 -24.73
CA ILE A 182 9.62 19.75 -24.02
C ILE A 182 10.95 20.24 -24.62
N GLU A 183 11.03 20.49 -25.93
CA GLU A 183 12.31 20.87 -26.58
C GLU A 183 12.89 22.19 -26.02
N GLY A 184 12.06 23.17 -25.67
CA GLY A 184 12.53 24.45 -25.11
C GLY A 184 13.04 24.40 -23.66
N GLN A 185 12.73 23.34 -22.90
CA GLN A 185 13.11 23.23 -21.48
C GLN A 185 14.41 22.45 -21.27
N ASN A 186 14.75 21.52 -22.18
CA ASN A 186 15.92 20.66 -22.05
C ASN A 186 17.26 21.40 -22.25
N ASP A 187 17.29 22.45 -23.07
CA ASP A 187 18.52 23.23 -23.31
C ASP A 187 18.97 24.03 -22.07
N ASN A 188 18.00 24.53 -21.28
CA ASN A 188 18.29 25.25 -20.04
C ASN A 188 18.73 24.33 -18.89
N ILE A 189 18.25 23.08 -18.87
CA ILE A 189 18.59 22.11 -17.83
C ILE A 189 19.99 21.52 -18.07
N ASN A 190 20.35 21.25 -19.32
CA ASN A 190 21.67 20.71 -19.68
C ASN A 190 22.83 21.69 -19.42
N GLN A 191 22.58 23.00 -19.44
CA GLN A 191 23.57 24.00 -19.04
C GLN A 191 23.79 24.06 -17.52
N LYS A 192 22.77 23.81 -16.69
CA LYS A 192 22.90 23.78 -15.23
C LYS A 192 23.59 22.52 -14.69
N ILE A 193 23.39 21.36 -15.33
CA ILE A 193 23.94 20.07 -14.87
C ILE A 193 25.48 20.02 -15.01
N LYS A 194 26.08 20.74 -15.96
CA LYS A 194 27.54 20.77 -16.13
C LYS A 194 28.28 21.58 -15.06
N SER A 195 27.60 22.42 -14.28
CA SER A 195 28.24 23.32 -13.32
C SER A 195 28.27 22.80 -11.87
N GLU A 196 27.45 21.80 -11.52
CA GLU A 196 27.35 21.31 -10.14
C GLU A 196 27.23 19.78 -10.14
N SER A 197 28.37 19.08 -10.15
CA SER A 197 28.41 17.63 -9.90
C SER A 197 29.05 17.37 -8.53
N PRO A 198 28.26 17.18 -7.45
CA PRO A 198 28.77 16.62 -6.21
C PRO A 198 29.02 15.12 -6.40
N GLN A 199 30.19 14.65 -5.95
CA GLN A 199 30.51 13.22 -5.89
C GLN A 199 29.59 12.53 -4.88
N ILE A 200 28.69 11.67 -5.34
CA ILE A 200 27.82 10.85 -4.49
C ILE A 200 28.68 9.75 -3.83
N GLN A 201 28.87 9.85 -2.52
CA GLN A 201 29.40 8.75 -1.72
C GLN A 201 28.27 7.76 -1.40
N VAL A 202 28.38 6.55 -1.93
CA VAL A 202 27.46 5.43 -1.63
C VAL A 202 27.72 4.94 -0.20
N LYS A 203 26.84 5.29 0.74
CA LYS A 203 26.81 4.64 2.07
C LYS A 203 26.38 3.18 1.89
N ARG A 204 27.17 2.23 2.40
CA ARG A 204 26.81 0.80 2.44
C ARG A 204 25.60 0.63 3.39
N GLN A 205 24.40 0.40 2.84
CA GLN A 205 23.21 0.04 3.62
C GLN A 205 23.35 -1.39 4.18
N GLY A 206 23.01 -1.59 5.46
CA GLY A 206 23.04 -2.89 6.12
C GLY A 206 21.86 -3.78 5.74
N PHE A 207 22.00 -5.11 5.92
CA PHE A 207 20.93 -6.08 5.71
C PHE A 207 19.71 -5.73 6.58
N LEU A 208 18.55 -5.60 5.95
CA LEU A 208 17.27 -5.16 6.49
C LEU A 208 17.28 -3.79 7.19
N SER A 209 18.30 -2.95 6.94
CA SER A 209 18.45 -1.64 7.61
C SER A 209 17.29 -0.66 7.41
N GLU A 210 16.41 -0.90 6.43
CA GLU A 210 15.21 -0.10 6.21
C GLU A 210 14.02 -0.54 7.09
N SER A 211 14.12 -1.64 7.84
CA SER A 211 13.02 -2.19 8.63
C SER A 211 12.56 -1.26 9.75
N GLN A 212 11.24 -1.11 9.89
CA GLN A 212 10.57 -0.45 11.01
C GLN A 212 9.97 -1.46 12.01
N ILE A 213 9.92 -2.74 11.64
CA ILE A 213 9.49 -3.82 12.55
C ILE A 213 10.62 -4.18 13.52
N LEU A 214 11.85 -4.33 13.01
CA LEU A 214 13.02 -4.64 13.83
C LEU A 214 13.53 -3.35 14.47
N SER A 215 13.62 -3.34 15.80
CA SER A 215 13.91 -2.13 16.59
C SER A 215 15.16 -2.27 17.46
N LYS A 216 15.62 -3.50 17.70
CA LYS A 216 16.77 -3.79 18.56
C LYS A 216 17.87 -4.48 17.78
N ASP A 217 19.13 -4.14 18.05
CA ASP A 217 20.30 -4.75 17.38
C ASP A 217 20.26 -6.30 17.42
N GLY A 218 19.87 -6.87 18.57
CA GLY A 218 19.76 -8.32 18.73
C GLY A 218 18.66 -8.99 17.88
N GLU A 219 17.70 -8.23 17.35
CA GLU A 219 16.69 -8.72 16.39
C GLU A 219 17.27 -8.76 14.97
N PHE A 220 17.99 -7.71 14.56
CA PHE A 220 18.72 -7.66 13.29
C PHE A 220 19.76 -8.77 13.21
N ASP A 221 20.58 -8.94 14.25
CA ASP A 221 21.61 -9.98 14.32
C ASP A 221 21.00 -11.38 14.20
N TYR A 222 19.88 -11.61 14.91
CA TYR A 222 19.18 -12.88 14.83
C TYR A 222 18.68 -13.16 13.42
N VAL A 223 17.95 -12.23 12.78
CA VAL A 223 17.41 -12.44 11.43
C VAL A 223 18.56 -12.63 10.43
N LYS A 224 19.62 -11.83 10.51
CA LYS A 224 20.82 -11.97 9.68
C LYS A 224 21.48 -13.35 9.83
N SER A 225 21.54 -13.88 11.06
CA SER A 225 22.12 -15.20 11.33
C SER A 225 21.38 -16.36 10.64
N LEU A 226 20.10 -16.17 10.27
CA LEU A 226 19.29 -17.18 9.59
C LEU A 226 19.79 -17.51 8.16
N PHE A 227 20.58 -16.60 7.57
CA PHE A 227 21.01 -16.64 6.17
C PHE A 227 22.47 -17.07 5.94
N LYS A 228 23.22 -17.41 7.00
CA LYS A 228 24.59 -18.00 6.97
C LYS A 228 25.46 -17.47 5.81
N ASP A 229 25.60 -16.15 5.71
CA ASP A 229 26.44 -15.42 4.73
C ASP A 229 26.08 -15.55 3.24
N SER A 230 24.94 -16.16 2.91
CA SER A 230 24.52 -16.35 1.51
C SER A 230 23.80 -15.15 0.89
N LYS A 231 23.31 -14.20 1.70
CA LYS A 231 22.47 -13.06 1.27
C LYS A 231 22.80 -11.79 2.07
N PRO A 232 23.91 -11.08 1.78
CA PRO A 232 24.32 -9.92 2.57
C PRO A 232 23.50 -8.66 2.28
N TYR A 233 22.75 -8.64 1.17
CA TYR A 233 22.00 -7.46 0.74
C TYR A 233 20.50 -7.71 0.74
N SER A 234 19.78 -6.64 1.02
CA SER A 234 18.33 -6.59 0.99
C SER A 234 17.84 -5.24 0.52
N LYS A 235 16.65 -5.20 -0.08
CA LYS A 235 15.95 -3.96 -0.41
C LYS A 235 14.48 -4.07 -0.04
N LEU A 236 13.94 -3.05 0.62
CA LEU A 236 12.51 -2.98 0.91
C LEU A 236 11.71 -2.94 -0.39
N LEU A 237 10.76 -3.86 -0.54
CA LEU A 237 9.82 -3.91 -1.66
C LEU A 237 8.46 -3.35 -1.28
N TYR A 238 7.99 -3.70 -0.09
CA TYR A 238 6.62 -3.45 0.34
C TYR A 238 6.56 -3.24 1.86
N ARG A 239 5.80 -2.23 2.29
CA ARG A 239 5.50 -1.95 3.70
C ARG A 239 4.01 -1.67 3.87
N GLY A 240 3.34 -2.38 4.77
CA GLY A 240 1.91 -2.25 5.02
C GLY A 240 1.47 -0.83 5.36
N THR A 241 2.15 -0.14 6.27
CA THR A 241 1.79 1.23 6.69
C THR A 241 2.04 2.30 5.62
N THR A 242 3.01 2.10 4.72
CA THR A 242 3.34 3.07 3.65
C THR A 242 2.53 2.81 2.39
N ASP A 243 2.33 1.54 2.05
CA ASP A 243 1.77 1.12 0.77
C ASP A 243 0.30 0.69 0.85
N GLY A 244 -0.19 0.38 2.06
CA GLY A 244 -1.52 -0.19 2.28
C GLY A 244 -1.52 -1.72 2.20
N MET A 245 -2.31 -2.36 3.05
CA MET A 245 -2.40 -3.82 3.21
C MET A 245 -3.37 -4.50 2.23
N TYR A 246 -3.14 -4.28 0.93
CA TYR A 246 -3.97 -4.82 -0.16
C TYR A 246 -3.18 -5.78 -1.05
N CYS A 247 -3.79 -6.92 -1.45
CA CYS A 247 -3.14 -7.94 -2.27
C CYS A 247 -2.63 -7.39 -3.60
N HIS A 248 -3.40 -6.55 -4.29
CA HIS A 248 -3.00 -5.98 -5.58
C HIS A 248 -1.73 -5.11 -5.47
N ILE A 249 -1.53 -4.41 -4.34
CA ILE A 249 -0.32 -3.60 -4.10
C ILE A 249 0.87 -4.50 -3.76
N PHE A 250 0.65 -5.52 -2.92
CA PHE A 250 1.66 -6.52 -2.63
C PHE A 250 2.16 -7.19 -3.91
N HIS A 251 1.26 -7.68 -4.77
CA HIS A 251 1.62 -8.33 -6.03
C HIS A 251 2.31 -7.38 -7.00
N ALA A 252 1.85 -6.13 -7.12
CA ALA A 252 2.52 -5.13 -7.96
C ALA A 252 3.99 -4.88 -7.54
N LYS A 253 4.29 -4.99 -6.24
CA LYS A 253 5.61 -4.69 -5.67
C LYS A 253 6.52 -5.90 -5.51
N CYS A 254 5.96 -7.05 -5.14
CA CYS A 254 6.72 -8.23 -4.70
C CYS A 254 6.79 -9.34 -5.75
N ASP A 255 5.91 -9.35 -6.75
CA ASP A 255 5.92 -10.39 -7.77
C ASP A 255 7.16 -10.32 -8.66
N ASN A 256 7.67 -11.50 -9.04
CA ASN A 256 8.84 -11.67 -9.91
C ASN A 256 10.11 -10.95 -9.40
N LYS A 257 10.24 -10.71 -8.08
CA LYS A 257 11.41 -10.08 -7.44
C LYS A 257 12.46 -11.06 -6.92
N GLY A 258 12.26 -12.36 -7.14
CA GLY A 258 13.18 -13.40 -6.69
C GLY A 258 12.98 -13.76 -5.21
N PRO A 259 14.04 -14.24 -4.52
CA PRO A 259 13.97 -14.58 -3.10
C PRO A 259 13.57 -13.39 -2.24
N THR A 260 12.67 -13.63 -1.29
CA THR A 260 12.18 -12.59 -0.38
C THR A 260 12.17 -13.04 1.07
N VAL A 261 12.35 -12.07 1.96
CA VAL A 261 12.08 -12.22 3.39
C VAL A 261 10.91 -11.32 3.78
N THR A 262 9.95 -11.91 4.47
CA THR A 262 8.77 -11.24 5.01
C THR A 262 8.92 -11.11 6.51
N LEU A 263 8.66 -9.93 7.05
CA LEU A 263 8.55 -9.63 8.48
C LEU A 263 7.12 -9.20 8.78
N VAL A 264 6.56 -9.69 9.89
CA VAL A 264 5.22 -9.39 10.37
C VAL A 264 5.27 -9.07 11.85
N LYS A 265 4.63 -7.98 12.25
CA LYS A 265 4.36 -7.64 13.64
C LYS A 265 2.87 -7.84 13.92
N SER A 266 2.55 -8.72 14.86
CA SER A 266 1.17 -8.93 15.29
C SER A 266 0.77 -7.97 16.41
N HIS A 267 -0.53 -7.76 16.55
CA HIS A 267 -1.13 -6.97 17.63
C HIS A 267 -0.86 -7.53 19.03
N HIS A 268 -0.46 -8.80 19.13
CA HIS A 268 0.02 -9.42 20.37
C HIS A 268 1.49 -9.09 20.68
N GLY A 269 2.11 -8.16 19.95
CA GLY A 269 3.51 -7.78 20.10
C GLY A 269 4.49 -8.88 19.67
N LYS A 270 4.04 -9.86 18.85
CA LYS A 270 4.91 -10.91 18.33
C LYS A 270 5.51 -10.47 16.99
N ILE A 271 6.80 -10.76 16.82
CA ILE A 271 7.53 -10.53 15.58
C ILE A 271 7.90 -11.89 14.99
N MET A 272 7.46 -12.10 13.76
CA MET A 272 7.60 -13.35 13.03
C MET A 272 7.87 -13.06 11.55
N GLY A 273 8.22 -14.09 10.79
CA GLY A 273 8.48 -13.92 9.39
C GLY A 273 8.70 -15.22 8.64
N GLY A 274 8.92 -15.10 7.35
CA GLY A 274 9.17 -16.22 6.47
C GLY A 274 10.14 -15.85 5.36
N PHE A 275 10.89 -16.83 4.90
CA PHE A 275 11.78 -16.71 3.75
C PHE A 275 11.39 -17.74 2.70
N THR A 276 11.43 -17.32 1.42
CA THR A 276 11.25 -18.18 0.25
C THR A 276 12.27 -17.79 -0.83
N GLU A 277 12.86 -18.78 -1.49
CA GLU A 277 13.61 -18.59 -2.74
C GLU A 277 12.70 -18.48 -3.96
N ILE A 278 11.48 -19.03 -3.87
CA ILE A 278 10.49 -18.90 -4.93
C ILE A 278 9.98 -17.47 -4.97
N SER A 279 10.07 -16.87 -6.16
CA SER A 279 9.51 -15.55 -6.40
C SER A 279 7.98 -15.59 -6.42
N TRP A 280 7.34 -14.64 -5.73
CA TRP A 280 5.89 -14.47 -5.76
C TRP A 280 5.35 -14.23 -7.18
N THR A 281 4.10 -14.67 -7.40
CA THR A 281 3.33 -14.39 -8.61
C THR A 281 1.86 -14.20 -8.26
N CYS A 282 1.10 -13.52 -9.12
CA CYS A 282 -0.35 -13.39 -9.03
C CYS A 282 -1.03 -14.26 -10.11
N PRO A 283 -1.26 -15.57 -9.85
CA PRO A 283 -2.00 -16.43 -10.78
C PRO A 283 -3.50 -16.11 -10.76
N SER A 284 -4.22 -16.52 -11.81
CA SER A 284 -5.69 -16.36 -11.86
C SER A 284 -6.43 -17.23 -10.84
N GLU A 285 -5.82 -18.34 -10.44
CA GLU A 285 -6.30 -19.28 -9.43
C GLU A 285 -5.16 -19.64 -8.48
N GLN A 286 -5.51 -20.09 -7.28
CA GLN A 286 -4.53 -20.48 -6.27
C GLN A 286 -3.50 -21.48 -6.83
N LYS A 287 -2.22 -21.17 -6.64
CA LYS A 287 -1.09 -22.01 -7.06
C LYS A 287 -0.28 -22.49 -5.86
N LEU A 288 -0.30 -23.79 -5.64
CA LEU A 288 0.44 -24.45 -4.56
C LEU A 288 1.87 -24.79 -5.02
N LEU A 289 2.87 -24.44 -4.22
CA LEU A 289 4.29 -24.52 -4.57
C LEU A 289 5.12 -25.13 -3.44
N PHE A 290 6.19 -25.82 -3.81
CA PHE A 290 7.12 -26.41 -2.87
C PHE A 290 8.50 -25.77 -3.00
N ASP A 291 8.88 -25.01 -1.98
CA ASP A 291 10.23 -24.53 -1.76
C ASP A 291 10.86 -25.28 -0.57
N LYS A 292 11.88 -26.09 -0.85
CA LYS A 292 12.64 -26.83 0.17
C LYS A 292 13.51 -25.92 1.03
N ARG A 293 13.91 -24.75 0.52
CA ARG A 293 14.74 -23.77 1.24
C ARG A 293 13.90 -22.76 2.01
N ALA A 294 12.58 -22.78 1.84
CA ALA A 294 11.69 -21.96 2.64
C ALA A 294 11.80 -22.31 4.13
N PHE A 295 11.63 -21.29 4.96
CA PHE A 295 11.52 -21.45 6.39
C PHE A 295 10.68 -20.33 6.99
N VAL A 296 10.00 -20.64 8.07
CA VAL A 296 9.32 -19.65 8.92
C VAL A 296 10.17 -19.43 10.16
N PHE A 297 10.13 -18.25 10.75
CA PHE A 297 10.89 -17.93 11.95
C PHE A 297 10.09 -17.05 12.90
N SER A 298 10.44 -17.15 14.19
CA SER A 298 10.00 -16.20 15.21
C SER A 298 11.21 -15.39 15.65
N VAL A 299 11.12 -14.06 15.52
CA VAL A 299 12.11 -13.14 16.10
C VAL A 299 11.90 -13.08 17.61
N THR A 300 10.65 -13.06 18.07
CA THR A 300 10.31 -13.05 19.50
C THR A 300 10.88 -14.25 20.25
N HIS A 301 10.78 -15.46 19.71
CA HIS A 301 11.29 -16.68 20.34
C HIS A 301 12.71 -17.06 19.89
N LYS A 302 13.27 -16.33 18.92
CA LYS A 302 14.57 -16.63 18.28
C LYS A 302 14.66 -18.07 17.76
N THR A 303 13.59 -18.53 17.09
CA THR A 303 13.51 -19.88 16.50
C THR A 303 13.35 -19.87 14.98
N LYS A 304 14.00 -20.83 14.32
CA LYS A 304 13.89 -21.11 12.88
C LYS A 304 13.17 -22.44 12.69
N HIS A 305 12.15 -22.43 11.83
CA HIS A 305 11.31 -23.56 11.50
C HIS A 305 11.46 -23.89 10.02
N PRO A 306 12.45 -24.70 9.63
CA PRO A 306 12.55 -25.19 8.25
C PRO A 306 11.39 -26.10 7.88
N VAL A 307 11.16 -26.26 6.57
CA VAL A 307 10.27 -27.29 6.03
C VAL A 307 10.71 -28.68 6.53
N ALA A 308 9.82 -29.36 7.25
CA ALA A 308 10.10 -30.65 7.88
C ALA A 308 9.41 -31.82 7.14
N GLN A 309 8.32 -31.54 6.42
CA GLN A 309 7.60 -32.55 5.64
C GLN A 309 7.86 -32.34 4.15
N ILE A 310 8.26 -33.39 3.45
CA ILE A 310 8.48 -33.39 1.98
C ILE A 310 7.17 -33.60 1.22
N VAL A 311 6.12 -34.07 1.89
CA VAL A 311 4.82 -34.38 1.30
C VAL A 311 3.86 -33.21 1.57
N GLY A 312 4.00 -32.13 0.80
CA GLY A 312 3.14 -30.96 0.93
C GLY A 312 3.68 -29.74 0.18
N TYR A 313 2.96 -28.64 0.23
CA TYR A 313 3.32 -27.36 -0.37
C TYR A 313 3.73 -26.39 0.73
N SER A 314 4.88 -25.72 0.59
CA SER A 314 5.39 -24.79 1.60
C SER A 314 4.96 -23.34 1.34
N ILE A 315 4.60 -23.02 0.10
CA ILE A 315 4.19 -21.69 -0.36
C ILE A 315 2.90 -21.82 -1.18
N THR A 316 2.01 -20.84 -1.08
CA THR A 316 0.90 -20.69 -2.03
C THR A 316 0.87 -19.27 -2.57
N HIS A 317 0.62 -19.15 -3.86
CA HIS A 317 0.38 -17.88 -4.52
C HIS A 317 -1.10 -17.76 -4.80
N ASP A 318 -1.72 -16.72 -4.27
CA ASP A 318 -3.16 -16.51 -4.36
C ASP A 318 -3.43 -15.03 -4.59
N PRO A 319 -4.20 -14.66 -5.64
CA PRO A 319 -4.43 -13.25 -5.99
C PRO A 319 -5.16 -12.47 -4.89
N GLU A 320 -5.82 -13.15 -3.93
CA GLU A 320 -6.56 -12.51 -2.84
C GLU A 320 -5.75 -12.38 -1.54
N TYR A 321 -4.51 -12.89 -1.50
CA TYR A 321 -3.67 -12.90 -0.29
C TYR A 321 -2.38 -12.09 -0.44
N LEU A 322 -1.80 -11.77 0.71
CA LEU A 322 -0.42 -11.30 0.86
C LEU A 322 0.50 -12.56 0.89
N PRO A 323 1.72 -12.54 1.47
CA PRO A 323 2.50 -13.77 1.59
C PRO A 323 1.78 -14.89 2.36
N VAL A 324 1.81 -16.10 1.82
CA VAL A 324 1.30 -17.31 2.48
C VAL A 324 2.36 -18.41 2.48
N PHE A 325 2.83 -18.74 3.68
CA PHE A 325 3.69 -19.86 4.03
C PHE A 325 2.80 -21.00 4.56
N CYS A 326 2.39 -21.91 3.69
CA CYS A 326 1.47 -23.01 3.97
C CYS A 326 1.90 -23.83 5.20
N GLY A 327 1.00 -24.02 6.17
CA GLY A 327 1.32 -24.74 7.41
C GLY A 327 2.31 -24.01 8.33
N GLY A 328 2.48 -22.70 8.11
CA GLY A 328 3.22 -21.76 8.93
C GLY A 328 2.34 -20.55 9.21
N PHE A 329 2.32 -19.58 8.32
CA PHE A 329 1.44 -18.41 8.42
C PHE A 329 0.97 -17.89 7.08
N GLY A 330 -0.16 -17.18 7.06
CA GLY A 330 -0.65 -16.48 5.88
C GLY A 330 -1.35 -15.19 6.27
N ILE A 331 -1.22 -14.17 5.43
CA ILE A 331 -1.84 -12.86 5.65
C ILE A 331 -2.93 -12.66 4.60
N SER A 332 -4.18 -12.50 5.03
CA SER A 332 -5.27 -12.17 4.11
C SER A 332 -5.29 -10.66 3.85
N SER A 333 -5.56 -10.30 2.60
CA SER A 333 -5.94 -8.93 2.29
C SER A 333 -7.43 -8.73 2.63
N ASN A 334 -7.90 -7.47 2.64
CA ASN A 334 -9.26 -7.06 3.00
C ASN A 334 -10.38 -7.59 2.07
N CYS A 335 -10.16 -8.68 1.34
CA CYS A 335 -11.12 -9.37 0.51
C CYS A 335 -11.71 -10.56 1.29
N LYS A 336 -12.94 -10.37 1.80
CA LYS A 336 -13.96 -11.38 2.17
C LYS A 336 -14.03 -11.93 3.60
N ILE A 337 -13.05 -11.79 4.49
CA ILE A 337 -13.17 -12.43 5.83
C ILE A 337 -13.23 -11.39 6.96
N SER A 338 -14.48 -11.04 7.30
CA SER A 338 -14.90 -10.19 8.42
C SER A 338 -14.52 -8.70 8.30
N MET A 339 -15.35 -7.84 8.87
CA MET A 339 -15.17 -6.38 8.96
C MET A 339 -13.95 -5.95 9.83
N ARG A 340 -12.93 -6.80 9.97
CA ARG A 340 -11.65 -6.51 10.62
C ARG A 340 -10.55 -6.58 9.56
N SER A 341 -10.00 -5.43 9.20
CA SER A 341 -8.95 -5.34 8.21
C SER A 341 -7.65 -5.95 8.75
N ASN A 342 -6.95 -6.74 7.92
CA ASN A 342 -5.59 -7.27 8.14
C ASN A 342 -5.47 -8.45 9.12
N ILE A 343 -6.11 -9.58 8.80
CA ILE A 343 -6.02 -10.82 9.60
C ILE A 343 -4.86 -11.69 9.12
N GLY A 344 -4.03 -12.14 10.05
CA GLY A 344 -3.05 -13.19 9.87
C GLY A 344 -3.53 -14.51 10.47
N ILE A 345 -3.24 -15.62 9.81
CA ILE A 345 -3.44 -16.98 10.33
C ILE A 345 -2.09 -17.59 10.65
N SER A 346 -1.96 -18.20 11.82
CA SER A 346 -0.79 -18.94 12.27
C SER A 346 -1.17 -20.39 12.57
N ASN A 347 -0.61 -21.31 11.79
CA ASN A 347 -0.88 -22.75 11.91
C ASN A 347 0.42 -23.56 11.72
N LEU A 348 1.42 -23.24 12.55
CA LEU A 348 2.74 -23.86 12.52
C LEU A 348 2.67 -25.37 12.86
N GLY A 349 3.52 -26.17 12.23
CA GLY A 349 3.68 -27.60 12.53
C GLY A 349 3.15 -28.56 11.46
N ALA A 350 2.36 -28.07 10.49
CA ALA A 350 1.85 -28.91 9.40
C ALA A 350 2.93 -29.20 8.36
N ILE A 351 3.64 -28.17 7.89
CA ILE A 351 4.67 -28.28 6.84
C ILE A 351 6.05 -27.91 7.39
N TYR A 352 6.09 -26.81 8.14
CA TYR A 352 7.27 -26.35 8.86
C TYR A 352 7.38 -27.07 10.21
N SER A 353 8.60 -27.30 10.67
CA SER A 353 8.88 -27.96 11.95
C SER A 353 8.23 -27.25 13.13
N CYS A 354 7.64 -28.03 14.05
CA CYS A 354 7.13 -27.49 15.31
C CYS A 354 8.25 -26.89 16.18
N PRO A 355 7.92 -25.95 17.06
CA PRO A 355 8.79 -25.58 18.17
C PRO A 355 9.12 -26.80 19.06
N PRO A 356 10.28 -26.83 19.73
CA PRO A 356 10.65 -27.93 20.62
C PRO A 356 9.57 -28.21 21.68
N GLY A 357 9.13 -29.46 21.78
CA GLY A 357 8.12 -29.91 22.75
C GLY A 357 6.67 -29.61 22.40
N MET A 358 6.39 -28.99 21.25
CA MET A 358 5.03 -28.64 20.80
C MET A 358 4.55 -29.56 19.67
N LYS A 359 3.24 -29.76 19.55
CA LYS A 359 2.64 -30.58 18.48
C LYS A 359 1.70 -29.78 17.58
N TYR A 360 1.57 -30.23 16.33
CA TYR A 360 0.64 -29.65 15.38
C TYR A 360 -0.81 -29.72 15.91
N LEU A 361 -1.61 -28.70 15.60
CA LEU A 361 -3.01 -28.51 16.07
C LEU A 361 -3.19 -28.24 17.58
N GLU A 362 -2.11 -28.14 18.35
CA GLU A 362 -2.22 -27.67 19.74
C GLU A 362 -2.38 -26.14 19.78
N PRO A 363 -3.26 -25.59 20.65
CA PRO A 363 -3.49 -24.15 20.73
C PRO A 363 -2.22 -23.33 20.98
N GLN A 364 -1.31 -23.85 21.80
CA GLN A 364 0.00 -23.24 22.08
C GLN A 364 0.90 -23.14 20.84
N THR A 365 0.83 -24.12 19.93
CA THR A 365 1.57 -24.14 18.68
C THR A 365 0.98 -23.16 17.68
N GLN A 366 -0.36 -23.08 17.60
CA GLN A 366 -1.06 -22.14 16.73
C GLN A 366 -0.84 -20.69 17.18
N ALA A 367 -0.78 -20.44 18.49
CA ALA A 367 -0.46 -19.14 19.06
C ALA A 367 1.03 -18.76 19.00
N TYR A 368 1.92 -19.70 18.65
CA TYR A 368 3.37 -19.53 18.82
C TYR A 368 3.95 -18.37 18.00
N LEU A 369 3.52 -18.20 16.75
CA LEU A 369 4.03 -17.14 15.88
C LEU A 369 3.29 -15.82 16.11
N GLY A 370 1.97 -15.82 15.88
CA GLY A 370 1.15 -14.61 15.87
C GLY A 370 0.58 -14.19 17.24
N GLY A 371 0.67 -15.03 18.27
CA GLY A 371 0.02 -14.83 19.57
C GLY A 371 -1.35 -15.53 19.69
N SER A 372 -1.93 -15.94 18.57
CA SER A 372 -3.19 -16.67 18.44
C SER A 372 -3.25 -17.36 17.07
N TYR A 373 -4.20 -18.28 16.88
CA TYR A 373 -4.45 -18.90 15.56
C TYR A 373 -4.81 -17.85 14.51
N GLU A 374 -5.73 -16.93 14.84
CA GLU A 374 -6.06 -15.74 14.06
C GLU A 374 -5.60 -14.50 14.82
N PHE A 375 -4.79 -13.65 14.20
CA PHE A 375 -4.24 -12.45 14.82
C PHE A 375 -4.40 -11.23 13.91
N ILE A 376 -4.42 -10.04 14.50
CA ILE A 376 -4.39 -8.78 13.74
C ILE A 376 -2.93 -8.45 13.40
N VAL A 377 -2.70 -8.03 12.17
CA VAL A 377 -1.40 -7.56 11.71
C VAL A 377 -1.29 -6.06 11.93
N ASP A 378 -0.33 -5.64 12.76
CA ASP A 378 -0.02 -4.23 12.97
C ASP A 378 0.87 -3.69 11.84
N GLU A 379 1.81 -4.49 11.35
CA GLU A 379 2.71 -4.13 10.25
C GLU A 379 3.22 -5.37 9.51
N ILE A 380 3.48 -5.20 8.21
CA ILE A 380 4.17 -6.17 7.36
C ILE A 380 5.24 -5.46 6.52
N GLU A 381 6.42 -6.07 6.42
CA GLU A 381 7.48 -5.62 5.51
C GLU A 381 7.99 -6.79 4.69
N VAL A 382 8.20 -6.58 3.39
CA VAL A 382 8.74 -7.58 2.48
C VAL A 382 9.97 -7.01 1.79
N PHE A 383 11.05 -7.76 1.82
CA PHE A 383 12.35 -7.38 1.26
C PHE A 383 12.77 -8.39 0.22
N SER A 384 13.34 -7.92 -0.91
CA SER A 384 14.14 -8.79 -1.77
C SER A 384 15.47 -9.06 -1.09
N VAL A 385 16.02 -10.26 -1.29
CA VAL A 385 17.35 -10.63 -0.78
C VAL A 385 18.22 -11.21 -1.88
N TYR A 386 19.47 -10.77 -1.94
CA TYR A 386 20.42 -11.12 -3.00
C TYR A 386 21.86 -11.16 -2.48
N ASN A 387 22.73 -11.75 -3.31
CA ASN A 387 24.14 -12.00 -3.00
C ASN A 387 25.00 -10.77 -3.25
#